data_AF-A0A4R1BE53-F1
#
_entry.id   AF-A0A4R1BE53-F1
#
_cell.length_a   1.000
_cell.length_b   1.000
_cell.length_c   1.000
_cell.angle_alpha   90.00
_cell.angle_beta   90.00
_cell.angle_gamma   90.00
#
_symmetry.space_group_name_H-M   'P 1'
#
loop_
_entity.id
_entity.type
_entity.pdbx_description
1 polymer ?
#
loop_
_entity_poly.entity_id
_entity_poly.type
_entity_poly.pdbx_seq_one_letter_code
_entity_poly.pdbx_strand_id
1 'polypeptide(L)'
;MAAVSIPVSLVFIGRAFTLRFARYLTFLAVAVLSVPMFLFSFLGVVNPVASELQDSLSLDSVTYRIYMRTPGFVTAQPFTILRKELDTPFGFKFVRTIWANERYGKARLHSVNGSTLEIEIDGDFYRENIKI
;
A
#
# COMPACT_ATOMS: atom_id res chain seq x y z
N MET A 1 -23.66 -14.66 66.74
CA MET A 1 -23.89 -14.50 65.28
C MET A 1 -22.69 -13.89 64.53
N ALA A 2 -21.44 -14.03 65.02
CA ALA A 2 -20.26 -13.42 64.40
C ALA A 2 -19.45 -14.36 63.48
N ALA A 3 -19.74 -15.66 63.49
CA ALA A 3 -18.94 -16.67 62.77
C ALA A 3 -19.33 -16.85 61.29
N VAL A 4 -20.51 -16.38 60.88
CA VAL A 4 -21.04 -16.54 59.51
C VAL A 4 -20.70 -15.35 58.60
N SER A 5 -20.36 -14.19 59.17
CA SER A 5 -19.99 -12.98 58.40
C SER A 5 -18.56 -13.03 57.84
N ILE A 6 -17.65 -13.77 58.49
CA ILE A 6 -16.25 -13.92 58.08
C ILE A 6 -16.10 -14.66 56.72
N PRO A 7 -16.77 -15.80 56.47
CA PRO A 7 -16.64 -16.50 55.19
C PRO A 7 -17.28 -15.73 54.02
N VAL A 8 -18.39 -15.03 54.25
CA VAL A 8 -19.06 -14.24 53.20
C VAL A 8 -18.18 -13.05 52.78
N SER A 9 -17.55 -12.36 53.74
CA SER A 9 -16.66 -11.23 53.47
C SER A 9 -15.43 -11.64 52.64
N LEU A 10 -14.84 -12.81 52.92
CA LEU A 10 -13.72 -13.37 52.15
C LEU A 10 -14.10 -13.74 50.72
N VAL A 11 -15.31 -14.26 50.50
CA VAL A 11 -15.82 -14.59 49.16
C VAL A 11 -16.01 -13.33 48.32
N PHE A 12 -16.52 -12.24 48.89
CA PHE A 12 -16.66 -10.97 48.17
C PHE A 12 -15.31 -10.30 47.87
N ILE A 13 -14.34 -10.36 48.79
CA ILE A 13 -12.98 -9.85 48.56
C ILE A 13 -12.28 -10.66 47.47
N GLY A 14 -12.38 -11.99 47.50
CA GLY A 14 -11.82 -12.87 46.47
C GLY A 14 -12.44 -12.66 45.09
N ARG A 15 -13.77 -12.41 45.04
CA ARG A 15 -14.49 -12.10 43.79
C ARG A 15 -14.12 -10.72 43.24
N ALA A 16 -13.91 -9.72 44.10
CA ALA A 16 -13.43 -8.40 43.69
C ALA A 16 -11.97 -8.43 43.20
N PHE A 17 -11.12 -9.25 43.82
CA PHE A 17 -9.73 -9.45 43.40
C PHE A 17 -9.63 -10.15 42.04
N THR A 18 -10.41 -11.22 41.84
CA THR A 18 -10.43 -11.96 40.56
C THR A 18 -11.00 -11.11 39.43
N LEU A 19 -12.04 -10.30 39.67
CA LEU A 19 -12.56 -9.35 38.67
C LEU A 19 -11.53 -8.27 38.29
N ARG A 20 -10.80 -7.72 39.27
CA ARG A 20 -9.73 -6.75 39.02
C ARG A 20 -8.57 -7.39 38.26
N PHE A 21 -8.16 -8.59 38.66
CA PHE A 21 -7.08 -9.34 38.00
C PHE A 21 -7.43 -9.74 36.57
N ALA A 22 -8.67 -10.19 36.32
CA ALA A 22 -9.17 -10.46 34.98
C ALA A 22 -9.18 -9.20 34.10
N ARG A 23 -9.49 -8.03 34.67
CA ARG A 23 -9.45 -6.75 33.97
C ARG A 23 -8.02 -6.33 33.60
N TYR A 24 -7.04 -6.56 34.46
CA TYR A 24 -5.63 -6.34 34.13
C TYR A 24 -5.14 -7.30 33.04
N LEU A 25 -5.55 -8.57 33.10
CA LEU A 25 -5.25 -9.57 32.07
C LEU A 25 -5.83 -9.20 30.70
N THR A 26 -7.06 -8.68 30.65
CA THR A 26 -7.64 -8.21 29.38
C THR A 26 -6.94 -6.97 28.86
N PHE A 27 -6.58 -6.00 29.71
CA PHE A 27 -5.78 -4.85 29.26
C PHE A 27 -4.39 -5.27 28.76
N LEU A 28 -3.73 -6.22 29.43
CA LEU A 28 -2.46 -6.77 29.00
C LEU A 28 -2.61 -7.50 27.65
N ALA A 29 -3.63 -8.34 27.50
CA ALA A 29 -3.90 -9.04 26.24
C ALA A 29 -4.19 -8.07 25.09
N VAL A 30 -5.00 -7.03 25.33
CA VAL A 30 -5.28 -5.99 24.33
C VAL A 30 -4.02 -5.19 24.01
N ALA A 31 -3.17 -4.85 24.98
CA ALA A 31 -1.92 -4.16 24.73
C ALA A 31 -0.92 -5.03 23.94
N VAL A 32 -0.75 -6.29 24.33
CA VAL A 32 0.17 -7.23 23.68
C VAL A 32 -0.28 -7.60 22.28
N LEU A 33 -1.59 -7.65 22.01
CA LEU A 33 -2.12 -7.92 20.66
C LEU A 33 -2.22 -6.65 19.79
N SER A 34 -2.46 -5.48 20.39
CA SER A 34 -2.54 -4.23 19.63
C SER A 34 -1.18 -3.79 19.10
N VAL A 35 -0.08 -3.96 19.86
CA VAL A 35 1.27 -3.61 19.40
C VAL A 35 1.65 -4.29 18.07
N PRO A 36 1.58 -5.63 17.90
CA PRO A 36 1.88 -6.27 16.63
C PRO A 36 0.86 -5.91 15.54
N MET A 37 -0.43 -5.74 15.85
CA MET A 37 -1.42 -5.27 14.85
C MET A 37 -1.10 -3.86 14.34
N PHE A 38 -0.71 -2.94 15.22
CA PHE A 38 -0.25 -1.60 14.85
C PHE A 38 1.05 -1.66 14.06
N LEU A 39 1.99 -2.52 14.45
CA LEU A 39 3.26 -2.70 13.73
C LEU A 39 3.01 -3.24 12.30
N PHE A 40 2.17 -4.26 12.15
CA PHE A 40 1.77 -4.80 10.86
C PHE A 40 1.04 -3.76 10.00
N SER A 41 0.14 -2.97 10.60
CA SER A 41 -0.57 -1.91 9.88
C SER A 41 0.38 -0.79 9.44
N PHE A 42 1.32 -0.40 10.30
CA PHE A 42 2.33 0.61 10.00
C PHE A 42 3.28 0.14 8.90
N LEU A 43 3.78 -1.11 8.98
CA LEU A 43 4.64 -1.69 7.94
C LEU A 43 3.91 -1.88 6.60
N GLY A 44 2.62 -2.19 6.63
CA GLY A 44 1.79 -2.25 5.44
C GLY A 44 1.60 -0.88 4.74
N VAL A 45 1.50 0.20 5.52
CA VAL A 45 1.38 1.57 4.97
C VAL A 45 2.73 2.12 4.51
N VAL A 46 3.82 1.76 5.20
CA VAL A 46 5.15 2.33 4.99
C VAL A 46 5.95 1.62 3.90
N ASN A 47 5.53 0.44 3.42
CA ASN A 47 6.25 -0.22 2.33
C ASN A 47 6.17 0.65 1.07
N PRO A 48 7.26 1.32 0.66
CA PRO A 48 7.25 2.14 -0.54
C PRO A 48 7.20 1.14 -1.69
N VAL A 49 6.00 0.90 -2.20
CA VAL A 49 5.74 -0.07 -3.26
C VAL A 49 6.68 0.23 -4.42
N ALA A 50 7.70 -0.63 -4.59
CA ALA A 50 8.75 -0.44 -5.57
C ALA A 50 8.11 -0.45 -6.96
N SER A 51 8.12 0.72 -7.60
CA SER A 51 7.71 0.86 -8.99
C SER A 51 8.97 0.74 -9.83
N GLU A 52 9.12 -0.38 -10.52
CA GLU A 52 10.28 -0.64 -11.36
C GLU A 52 10.06 0.06 -12.71
N LEU A 53 10.99 0.93 -13.09
CA LEU A 53 10.97 1.56 -14.41
C LEU A 53 11.30 0.47 -15.45
N GLN A 54 10.38 0.22 -16.38
CA GLN A 54 10.58 -0.74 -17.46
C GLN A 54 11.22 -0.07 -18.67
N ASP A 55 10.65 1.06 -19.09
CA ASP A 55 11.08 1.77 -20.29
C ASP A 55 10.73 3.27 -20.20
N SER A 56 11.43 4.07 -21.00
CA SER A 56 11.23 5.51 -21.08
C SER A 56 11.43 6.05 -22.48
N LEU A 57 10.56 6.97 -22.88
CA LEU A 57 10.64 7.66 -24.15
C LEU A 57 10.47 9.16 -23.93
N SER A 58 11.44 9.94 -24.40
CA SER A 58 11.34 11.40 -24.40
C SER A 58 10.86 11.90 -25.76
N LEU A 59 9.80 12.72 -25.74
CA LEU A 59 9.21 13.40 -26.89
C LEU A 59 9.16 14.89 -26.53
N ASP A 60 9.94 15.69 -27.26
CA ASP A 60 10.13 17.12 -27.02
C ASP A 60 10.55 17.43 -25.57
N SER A 61 9.72 18.16 -24.81
CA SER A 61 9.94 18.51 -23.41
C SER A 61 9.36 17.50 -22.41
N VAL A 62 8.66 16.48 -22.91
CA VAL A 62 7.91 15.52 -22.10
C VAL A 62 8.57 14.15 -22.15
N THR A 63 8.75 13.53 -20.99
CA THR A 63 9.22 12.15 -20.89
C THR A 63 8.07 11.22 -20.49
N TYR A 64 7.78 10.24 -21.32
CA TYR A 64 6.85 9.17 -21.03
C TYR A 64 7.61 8.00 -20.42
N ARG A 65 7.11 7.46 -19.31
CA ARG A 65 7.76 6.35 -18.60
C ARG A 65 6.74 5.28 -18.25
N ILE A 66 7.09 4.04 -18.55
CA ILE A 66 6.34 2.90 -18.06
C ILE A 66 6.97 2.39 -16.78
N TYR A 67 6.13 2.25 -15.78
CA TYR A 67 6.48 1.60 -14.54
C TYR A 67 5.67 0.33 -14.39
N MET A 68 6.32 -0.70 -13.87
CA MET A 68 5.66 -1.89 -13.39
C MET A 68 5.57 -1.80 -11.88
N ARG A 69 4.36 -1.91 -11.34
CA ARG A 69 4.14 -1.85 -9.91
C ARG A 69 3.98 -3.26 -9.39
N THR A 70 4.99 -3.73 -8.66
CA THR A 70 4.91 -4.98 -7.92
C THR A 70 4.08 -4.74 -6.67
N PRO A 71 3.04 -5.54 -6.40
CA PRO A 71 2.14 -5.29 -5.28
C PRO A 71 2.90 -5.49 -3.95
N GLY A 72 2.76 -4.53 -3.04
CA GLY A 72 3.34 -4.62 -1.69
C GLY A 72 2.61 -5.59 -0.76
N PHE A 73 1.46 -6.10 -1.19
CA PHE A 73 0.63 -7.05 -0.45
C PHE A 73 0.30 -8.26 -1.31
N VAL A 74 0.23 -9.43 -0.69
CA VAL A 74 -0.06 -10.72 -1.35
C VAL A 74 -1.43 -10.72 -2.07
N THR A 75 -2.35 -9.82 -1.68
CA THR A 75 -3.70 -9.73 -2.24
C THR A 75 -3.86 -8.71 -3.36
N ALA A 76 -2.89 -7.82 -3.58
CA ALA A 76 -2.97 -6.86 -4.67
C ALA A 76 -2.39 -7.50 -5.93
N GLN A 77 -3.08 -7.35 -7.07
CA GLN A 77 -2.55 -7.79 -8.34
C GLN A 77 -1.50 -6.79 -8.84
N PRO A 78 -0.41 -7.27 -9.45
CA PRO A 78 0.52 -6.38 -10.11
C PRO A 78 -0.14 -5.65 -11.27
N PHE A 79 0.35 -4.45 -11.60
CA PHE A 79 -0.19 -3.67 -12.72
C PHE A 79 0.88 -2.78 -13.34
N THR A 80 0.67 -2.46 -14.62
CA THR A 80 1.54 -1.60 -15.44
C THR A 80 0.93 -0.21 -15.56
N ILE A 81 1.74 0.83 -15.41
CA ILE A 81 1.30 2.23 -15.54
C ILE A 81 2.18 3.00 -16.50
N LEU A 82 1.54 3.85 -17.30
CA LEU A 82 2.21 4.84 -18.13
C LEU A 82 2.05 6.22 -17.50
N ARG A 83 3.17 6.90 -17.32
CA ARG A 83 3.23 8.25 -16.77
C ARG A 83 3.82 9.23 -17.77
N LYS A 84 3.19 10.39 -17.88
CA LYS A 84 3.70 11.59 -18.53
C LYS A 84 4.45 12.40 -17.49
N GLU A 85 5.72 12.66 -17.72
CA GLU A 85 6.60 13.42 -16.83
C GLU A 85 7.11 14.67 -17.56
N LEU A 86 6.86 15.85 -16.97
CA LEU A 86 7.33 17.13 -17.48
C LEU A 86 8.22 17.76 -16.43
N ASP A 87 9.48 17.98 -16.80
CA ASP A 87 10.43 18.70 -15.96
C ASP A 87 10.22 20.21 -16.15
N THR A 88 10.03 20.92 -15.04
CA THR A 88 9.87 22.38 -15.07
C THR A 88 11.22 23.08 -14.86
N PRO A 89 11.40 24.28 -15.42
CA PRO A 89 12.63 25.06 -15.22
C PRO A 89 12.85 25.49 -13.75
N PHE A 90 11.83 25.35 -12.89
CA PHE A 90 11.89 25.70 -11.47
C PHE A 90 12.25 24.51 -10.56
N GLY A 91 12.64 23.37 -11.15
CA GLY A 91 13.03 22.17 -10.39
C GLY A 91 11.86 21.32 -9.90
N PHE A 92 10.61 21.68 -10.22
CA PHE A 92 9.45 20.80 -10.00
C PHE A 92 9.29 19.83 -11.15
N LYS A 93 8.79 18.63 -10.84
CA LYS A 93 8.48 17.61 -11.83
C LYS A 93 7.00 17.29 -11.81
N PHE A 94 6.30 17.59 -12.89
CA PHE A 94 4.90 17.23 -13.03
C PHE A 94 4.80 15.80 -13.54
N VAL A 95 4.21 14.93 -12.73
CA VAL A 95 3.99 13.53 -13.06
C VAL A 95 2.50 13.26 -13.12
N ARG A 96 2.02 12.77 -14.25
CA ARG A 96 0.61 12.39 -14.43
C ARG A 96 0.52 10.99 -15.01
N THR A 97 -0.23 10.11 -14.35
CA THR A 97 -0.60 8.81 -14.94
C THR A 97 -1.63 9.05 -16.05
N ILE A 98 -1.32 8.56 -17.25
CA ILE A 98 -2.21 8.69 -18.42
C ILE A 98 -2.87 7.37 -18.79
N TRP A 99 -2.25 6.25 -18.41
CA TRP A 99 -2.79 4.92 -18.66
C TRP A 99 -2.34 3.95 -17.56
N ALA A 100 -3.20 2.98 -17.25
CA ALA A 100 -2.94 1.93 -16.27
C ALA A 100 -3.66 0.65 -16.72
N ASN A 101 -3.02 -0.50 -16.52
CA ASN A 101 -3.56 -1.80 -16.88
C ASN A 101 -3.11 -2.85 -15.87
N GLU A 102 -4.02 -3.76 -15.50
CA GLU A 102 -3.79 -4.88 -14.58
C GLU A 102 -2.84 -5.95 -15.14
N ARG A 103 -2.50 -5.87 -16.43
CA ARG A 103 -1.48 -6.76 -17.00
C ARG A 103 -0.09 -6.44 -16.47
N TYR A 104 0.64 -7.50 -16.15
CA TYR A 104 2.00 -7.49 -15.68
C TYR A 104 2.88 -8.27 -16.66
N GLY A 105 4.02 -7.69 -17.03
CA GLY A 105 4.85 -8.23 -18.10
C GLY A 105 5.98 -7.29 -18.49
N LYS A 106 6.82 -7.71 -19.43
CA LYS A 106 7.84 -6.83 -19.99
C LYS A 106 7.17 -5.82 -20.90
N ALA A 107 7.11 -4.59 -20.41
CA ALA A 107 6.47 -3.49 -21.12
C ALA A 107 7.52 -2.63 -21.85
N ARG A 108 7.28 -2.34 -23.13
CA ARG A 108 8.10 -1.43 -23.95
C ARG A 108 7.26 -0.30 -24.49
N LEU A 109 7.88 0.87 -24.64
CA LEU A 109 7.22 2.05 -25.16
C LEU A 109 7.74 2.42 -26.54
N HIS A 110 6.83 2.56 -27.48
CA HIS A 110 7.11 2.95 -28.85
C HIS A 110 6.34 4.22 -29.20
N SER A 111 6.97 5.12 -29.96
CA SER A 111 6.25 6.19 -30.65
C SER A 111 5.85 5.70 -32.04
N VAL A 112 4.56 5.68 -32.32
CA VAL A 112 4.05 5.36 -33.67
C VAL A 112 4.06 6.62 -34.54
N ASN A 113 3.71 7.76 -33.92
CA ASN A 113 3.74 9.08 -34.53
C ASN A 113 3.83 10.14 -33.40
N GLY A 114 3.93 11.42 -33.75
CA GLY A 114 4.04 12.50 -32.75
C GLY A 114 2.85 12.63 -31.77
N SER A 115 1.74 11.93 -32.00
CA SER A 115 0.52 12.02 -31.19
C SER A 115 0.04 10.69 -30.60
N THR A 116 0.74 9.57 -30.85
CA THR A 116 0.28 8.23 -30.46
C THR A 116 1.44 7.43 -29.91
N LEU A 117 1.25 6.94 -28.67
CA LEU A 117 2.14 5.97 -28.06
C LEU A 117 1.58 4.58 -28.23
N GLU A 118 2.47 3.63 -28.47
CA GLU A 118 2.18 2.22 -28.44
C GLU A 118 2.97 1.57 -27.30
N ILE A 119 2.25 0.77 -26.53
CA ILE A 119 2.73 0.07 -25.36
C ILE A 119 2.68 -1.41 -25.71
N GLU A 120 3.84 -2.05 -25.85
CA GLU A 120 3.94 -3.50 -26.05
C GLU A 120 4.08 -4.16 -24.67
N ILE A 121 3.23 -5.12 -24.34
CA ILE A 121 3.32 -5.94 -23.12
C ILE A 121 3.31 -7.41 -23.53
N ASP A 122 4.45 -8.09 -23.38
CA ASP A 122 4.60 -9.51 -23.72
C ASP A 122 4.07 -9.90 -25.12
N GLY A 123 4.17 -8.98 -26.09
CA GLY A 123 3.71 -9.16 -27.48
C GLY A 123 2.31 -8.64 -27.80
N ASP A 124 1.56 -8.17 -26.80
CA ASP A 124 0.28 -7.46 -27.01
C ASP A 124 0.50 -5.95 -27.11
N PHE A 125 -0.17 -5.30 -28.07
CA PHE A 125 0.00 -3.88 -28.34
C PHE A 125 -1.22 -3.06 -27.89
N TYR A 126 -0.95 -2.02 -27.10
CA TYR A 126 -1.95 -1.05 -26.64
C TYR A 126 -1.59 0.32 -27.18
N ARG A 127 -2.57 1.03 -27.74
CA ARG A 127 -2.35 2.37 -28.29
C ARG A 127 -3.06 3.41 -27.45
N GLU A 128 -2.31 4.43 -27.05
CA GLU A 128 -2.83 5.58 -26.31
C GLU A 128 -2.58 6.85 -27.12
N ASN A 129 -3.65 7.62 -27.34
CA ASN A 129 -3.55 8.88 -28.07
C ASN A 129 -3.16 9.99 -27.08
N ILE A 130 -2.00 10.58 -27.31
CA ILE A 130 -1.46 11.61 -26.46
C ILE A 130 -2.02 12.94 -26.91
N LYS A 131 -3.00 13.44 -26.17
CA LYS A 131 -3.35 14.86 -26.23
C LYS A 131 -2.17 15.64 -25.65
N ILE A 132 -1.41 16.28 -26.53
CA ILE A 132 -0.32 17.20 -26.18
C ILE A 132 -0.92 18.41 -25.50
#